data_AF-A0AAT9QYJ2-F1
#
_entry.id   AF-A0AAT9QYJ2-F1
#
_cell.length_a   1.000
_cell.length_b   1.000
_cell.length_c   1.000
_cell.angle_alpha   90.00
_cell.angle_beta   90.00
_cell.angle_gamma   90.00
#
_symmetry.space_group_name_H-M   'P 1'
#
loop_
_entity.id
_entity.type
_entity.pdbx_description
1 polymer ?
#
loop_
_entity_poly.entity_id
_entity_poly.type
_entity_poly.pdbx_seq_one_letter_code
_entity_poly.pdbx_strand_id
1 'polypeptide(L)' 'MPDQPTPSVGRVVHYVSYGTPGGEYTSQCRAAIVTEVINPDLVGLAVLNPRGMFFNSEITHDESGTVGGSWHWPERV' A
#
# COMPACT_ATOMS: atom_id res chain seq x y z
N MET A 1 -13.03 13.34 11.44
CA MET A 1 -11.85 12.82 10.70
C MET A 1 -11.63 13.78 9.54
N PRO A 2 -10.43 14.33 9.30
CA PRO A 2 -10.21 15.06 8.07
C PRO A 2 -10.60 14.16 6.89
N ASP A 3 -11.26 14.71 5.87
CA ASP A 3 -11.64 13.94 4.69
C ASP A 3 -10.40 13.25 4.12
N GLN A 4 -10.42 11.92 4.16
CA GLN A 4 -9.37 11.12 3.55
C GLN A 4 -9.50 11.25 2.04
N PRO A 5 -8.37 11.36 1.30
CA PRO A 5 -8.46 11.44 -0.16
C PRO A 5 -9.13 10.18 -0.72
N THR A 6 -9.98 10.34 -1.74
CA THR A 6 -10.53 9.21 -2.50
C THR A 6 -9.42 8.59 -3.37
N PRO A 7 -9.24 7.26 -3.37
CA PRO A 7 -8.25 6.62 -4.24
C PRO A 7 -8.61 6.79 -5.71
N SER A 8 -7.59 6.91 -6.55
CA SER A 8 -7.73 6.95 -8.00
C SER A 8 -6.49 6.38 -8.67
N VAL A 9 -6.65 5.85 -9.89
CA VAL A 9 -5.54 5.31 -10.68
C VAL A 9 -4.45 6.38 -10.86
N GLY A 10 -3.20 5.97 -10.70
CA GLY A 10 -2.02 6.84 -10.78
C GLY A 10 -1.64 7.55 -9.47
N ARG A 11 -2.45 7.43 -8.40
CA ARG A 11 -2.08 7.98 -7.08
C ARG A 11 -0.92 7.20 -6.47
N VAL A 12 -0.01 7.93 -5.84
CA VAL A 12 1.07 7.36 -5.03
C VAL A 12 0.56 7.14 -3.60
N VAL A 13 0.77 5.93 -3.10
CA VAL A 13 0.39 5.47 -1.76
C VAL A 13 1.53 4.69 -1.13
N HIS A 14 1.40 4.35 0.15
CA HIS A 14 2.30 3.44 0.85
C HIS A 14 1.69 2.04 0.91
N TYR A 15 2.53 1.02 0.69
CA TYR A 15 2.22 -0.39 0.88
C TYR A 15 3.08 -0.96 2.00
N VAL A 16 2.45 -1.68 2.93
CA VAL A 16 3.13 -2.33 4.06
C VAL A 16 3.38 -3.78 3.70
N SER A 17 4.64 -4.20 3.58
CA SER A 17 4.94 -5.61 3.24
C SER A 17 4.64 -6.56 4.41
N TYR A 18 4.21 -7.80 4.13
CA TYR A 18 3.91 -8.79 5.18
C TYR A 18 5.08 -9.08 6.15
N GLY A 19 6.32 -9.00 5.65
CA GLY A 19 7.45 -9.62 6.33
C GLY A 19 7.37 -11.16 6.25
N THR A 20 8.29 -11.87 6.91
CA THR A 20 8.26 -13.33 6.99
C THR A 20 7.90 -13.81 8.41
N PRO A 21 7.20 -14.96 8.55
CA PRO A 21 6.81 -15.53 9.84
C PRO A 21 7.97 -15.86 10.83
N GLY A 22 9.23 -15.69 10.43
CA GLY A 22 10.41 -15.85 11.29
C GLY A 22 11.22 -14.56 11.51
N GLY A 23 10.76 -13.42 10.99
CA GLY A 23 11.44 -12.13 11.15
C GLY A 23 12.70 -11.94 10.29
N GLU A 24 13.03 -12.91 9.43
CA GLU A 24 14.15 -12.81 8.48
C GLU A 24 14.01 -11.56 7.59
N TYR A 25 12.77 -11.24 7.21
CA TYR A 25 12.41 -9.99 6.55
C TYR A 25 11.33 -9.31 7.37
N THR A 26 11.63 -8.12 7.88
CA THR A 26 10.65 -7.30 8.60
C THR A 26 9.63 -6.71 7.64
N SER A 27 8.48 -6.34 8.18
CA SER A 27 7.54 -5.48 7.47
C SER A 27 8.21 -4.13 7.15
N GLN A 28 8.02 -3.65 5.92
CA GLN A 28 8.62 -2.43 5.42
C GLN A 28 7.56 -1.63 4.67
N CYS A 29 7.57 -0.31 4.88
CA CYS A 29 6.80 0.63 4.08
C CYS A 29 7.46 0.81 2.71
N ARG A 30 6.67 0.68 1.63
CA ARG A 30 7.09 0.79 0.24
C ARG A 30 6.22 1.79 -0.51
N ALA A 31 6.81 2.56 -1.40
CA ALA A 31 6.04 3.36 -2.34
C ALA A 31 5.27 2.43 -3.31
N ALA A 32 4.02 2.79 -3.60
CA ALA A 32 3.21 2.09 -4.57
C ALA A 32 2.36 3.06 -5.39
N ILE A 33 1.98 2.65 -6.60
CA ILE A 33 1.06 3.39 -7.47
C ILE A 33 -0.22 2.61 -7.62
N VAL A 34 -1.37 3.26 -7.43
CA VAL A 34 -2.69 2.66 -7.67
C VAL A 34 -2.85 2.36 -9.17
N THR A 35 -3.04 1.09 -9.52
CA THR A 35 -3.25 0.63 -10.90
C THR A 35 -4.72 0.42 -11.24
N GLU A 36 -5.53 0.10 -10.24
CA GLU A 36 -6.98 -0.07 -10.36
C GLU A 36 -7.66 0.27 -9.03
N VAL A 37 -8.91 0.72 -9.10
CA VAL A 37 -9.75 0.98 -7.92
C VAL A 37 -10.98 0.09 -8.03
N ILE A 38 -11.11 -0.86 -7.11
CA ILE A 38 -12.25 -1.78 -7.04
C ILE A 38 -13.35 -1.14 -6.20
N ASN A 39 -12.97 -0.56 -5.06
CA ASN A 39 -13.80 0.27 -4.20
C ASN A 39 -12.90 1.21 -3.36
N PRO A 40 -13.46 2.11 -2.52
CA PRO A 40 -12.65 3.07 -1.74
C PRO A 40 -11.58 2.45 -0.83
N ASP A 41 -11.75 1.20 -0.41
CA ASP A 41 -10.85 0.52 0.53
C ASP A 41 -10.04 -0.60 -0.14
N LEU A 42 -10.27 -0.88 -1.43
CA LEU A 42 -9.68 -2.02 -2.15
C LEU A 42 -9.15 -1.58 -3.51
N VAL A 43 -7.85 -1.69 -3.70
CA VAL A 43 -7.14 -1.22 -4.90
C VAL A 43 -6.15 -2.26 -5.40
N GLY A 44 -5.76 -2.16 -6.67
CA GLY A 44 -4.54 -2.82 -7.16
C GLY A 44 -3.37 -1.85 -7.12
N LEU A 45 -2.18 -2.38 -6.86
CA LEU A 45 -0.95 -1.62 -6.67
C LEU A 45 0.20 -2.16 -7.52
N ALA A 46 0.94 -1.23 -8.12
CA ALA A 46 2.32 -1.43 -8.53
C ALA A 46 3.26 -1.03 -7.38
N VAL A 47 3.75 -2.01 -6.61
CA VAL A 47 4.63 -1.80 -5.45
C VAL A 47 6.08 -1.69 -5.92
N LEU A 48 6.71 -0.57 -5.60
CA LEU A 48 8.07 -0.23 -6.02
C LEU A 48 9.09 -0.65 -4.96
N ASN A 49 10.07 -1.43 -5.38
CA ASN A 49 11.22 -1.81 -4.56
C ASN A 49 12.52 -1.38 -5.26
N PRO A 50 13.62 -1.14 -4.53
CA PRO A 50 14.89 -0.75 -5.13
C PRO A 50 15.44 -1.71 -6.20
N ARG A 51 14.97 -2.96 -6.21
CA ARG A 51 15.41 -4.02 -7.13
C ARG A 51 14.33 -4.56 -8.06
N GLY A 52 13.12 -3.98 -8.07
CA GLY A 52 12.04 -4.48 -8.90
C GLY A 52 10.68 -3.91 -8.52
N MET A 53 9.64 -4.40 -9.19
CA MET A 53 8.26 -4.04 -8.90
C MET A 53 7.38 -5.28 -8.85
N PHE A 54 6.36 -5.24 -7.99
CA PHE A 54 5.32 -6.26 -7.90
C PHE A 54 3.98 -5.64 -8.25
N PHE A 55 3.13 -6.40 -8.95
CA PHE A 55 1.77 -6.00 -9.26
C PHE A 55 0.83 -6.88 -8.45
N ASN A 56 0.17 -6.28 -7.47
CA ASN A 56 -0.78 -6.97 -6.60
C ASN A 56 -2.17 -6.39 -6.81
N SER A 57 -3.17 -7.24 -6.93
CA SER A 57 -4.58 -6.85 -6.94
C SER A 57 -5.19 -6.99 -5.55
N GLU A 58 -6.33 -6.33 -5.32
CA GLU A 58 -7.15 -6.53 -4.11
C GLU A 58 -6.43 -6.26 -2.78
N ILE A 59 -5.70 -5.15 -2.71
CA ILE A 59 -5.00 -4.70 -1.50
C ILE A 59 -5.94 -3.83 -0.65
N THR A 60 -6.15 -4.24 0.60
CA THR A 60 -7.03 -3.57 1.57
C THR A 60 -6.36 -2.34 2.19
N HIS A 61 -7.15 -1.29 2.44
CA HIS A 61 -6.73 -0.09 3.13
C HIS A 61 -6.58 -0.31 4.64
N ASP A 62 -5.49 0.21 5.23
CA ASP A 62 -5.27 0.31 6.67
C ASP A 62 -4.46 1.58 6.96
N GLU A 63 -5.15 2.66 7.30
CA GLU A 63 -4.49 3.95 7.58
C GLU A 63 -3.56 3.92 8.80
N SER A 64 -3.63 2.90 9.66
CA SER A 64 -2.66 2.76 10.76
C SER A 64 -1.25 2.44 10.26
N GLY A 65 -1.13 1.88 9.05
CA GLY A 65 0.14 1.48 8.45
C GLY A 65 0.82 0.31 9.17
N THR A 66 0.05 -0.49 9.93
CA THR A 66 0.60 -1.58 10.77
C THR A 66 0.30 -2.97 10.22
N VAL A 67 -0.71 -3.11 9.38
CA VAL A 67 -1.12 -4.40 8.84
C VAL A 67 -0.28 -4.78 7.62
N GLY A 68 0.40 -5.92 7.68
CA GLY A 68 1.10 -6.47 6.53
C GLY A 68 0.14 -6.77 5.37
N GLY A 69 0.51 -6.39 4.16
CA GLY A 69 -0.31 -6.56 2.96
C GLY A 69 -1.36 -5.49 2.74
N SER A 70 -1.31 -4.38 3.47
CA SER A 70 -2.25 -3.27 3.33
C SER A 70 -1.64 -2.06 2.62
N TRP A 71 -2.49 -1.07 2.32
CA TRP A 71 -2.07 0.24 1.84
C TRP A 71 -2.60 1.38 2.69
N HIS A 72 -1.91 2.52 2.68
CA HIS A 72 -2.35 3.75 3.34
C HIS A 72 -1.89 4.99 2.58
N TRP A 73 -2.48 6.14 2.90
CA TRP A 73 -2.02 7.40 2.36
C TRP A 73 -0.64 7.78 2.94
N PRO A 74 0.24 8.41 2.15
CA PRO A 74 1.51 8.92 2.68
C PRO A 74 1.28 9.94 3.81
N GLU A 75 2.19 9.97 4.78
CA GLU A 75 2.13 10.95 5.86
C GLU A 75 2.26 12.37 5.31
N ARG A 76 1.49 13.31 5.88
CA ARG A 76 1.65 14.73 5.56
C ARG A 76 2.93 15.24 6.23
N VAL A 77 3.86 15.78 5.43
CA VAL A 77 5.08 16.49 5.89
C VAL A 77 4.92 18.00 5.79
#